data_AF-A0AAW6TKN0-F1
#
_entry.id   AF-A0AAW6TKN0-F1
#
_cell.length_a   1.000
_cell.length_b   1.000
_cell.length_c   1.000
_cell.angle_alpha   90.00
_cell.angle_beta   90.00
_cell.angle_gamma   90.00
#
_symmetry.space_group_name_H-M   'P 1'
#
loop_
_entity.id
_entity.type
_entity.pdbx_description
1 polymer ?
#
loop_
_entity_poly.entity_id
_entity_poly.type
_entity_poly.pdbx_seq_one_letter_code
_entity_poly.pdbx_strand_id
1 'polypeptide(L)'
;MILFLFIAISLILETQKVAQSYEDNQQAIYKALVQEFEQDLEKMGAEIDPKTLTFIFKSPDILFETGKSNLKPSYQQTLNDFFPRYMKVIYKYKGSIQEIRIEGHTSSEWAQGIDENTAYFENMRLSQDRTRAVLQYVYYMQGVNQYRPWIKENLAAVGLSSSKIIKDQQNKENRDQSKRVTFRIITNADEQLEKLAGEYSR
;
A
#
# COMPACT_ATOMS: atom_id res chain seq x y z
N MET A 1 -27.07 17.84 -34.14
CA MET A 1 -27.49 17.76 -32.72
C MET A 1 -27.69 16.31 -32.25
N ILE A 2 -28.47 15.48 -32.96
CA ILE A 2 -28.73 14.08 -32.55
C ILE A 2 -27.45 13.22 -32.50
N LEU A 3 -26.54 13.37 -33.47
CA LEU A 3 -25.27 12.63 -33.48
C LEU A 3 -24.39 12.95 -32.25
N PHE A 4 -24.28 14.21 -31.86
CA PHE A 4 -23.56 14.62 -30.66
C PHE A 4 -24.18 14.04 -29.39
N LEU A 5 -25.51 13.95 -29.33
CA LEU A 5 -26.20 13.33 -28.20
C LEU A 5 -25.90 11.83 -28.09
N PHE A 6 -25.87 11.11 -29.21
CA PHE A 6 -25.50 9.69 -29.22
C PHE A 6 -24.05 9.44 -28.81
N ILE A 7 -23.12 10.29 -29.26
CA ILE A 7 -21.71 10.22 -28.84
C ILE A 7 -21.61 10.49 -27.34
N ALA A 8 -22.26 11.54 -26.83
CA ALA A 8 -22.25 11.87 -25.41
C ALA A 8 -22.86 10.76 -24.54
N ILE A 9 -24.00 10.19 -24.94
CA ILE A 9 -24.63 9.07 -24.23
C ILE A 9 -23.72 7.82 -24.26
N SER A 10 -23.10 7.50 -25.41
CA SER A 10 -22.19 6.35 -25.52
C SER A 10 -20.98 6.53 -24.60
N LEU A 11 -20.41 7.73 -24.55
CA LEU A 11 -19.28 8.07 -23.68
C LEU A 11 -19.65 8.00 -22.19
N ILE A 12 -20.84 8.51 -21.82
CA ILE A 12 -21.34 8.39 -20.44
C ILE A 12 -21.55 6.92 -20.06
N LEU A 13 -22.11 6.09 -20.95
CA LEU A 13 -22.33 4.67 -20.67
C LEU A 13 -21.00 3.89 -20.55
N GLU A 14 -20.01 4.21 -21.36
CA GLU A 14 -18.71 3.53 -21.33
C GLU A 14 -17.89 3.93 -20.10
N THR A 15 -17.86 5.22 -19.75
CA THR A 15 -17.24 5.70 -18.52
C THR A 15 -17.90 5.10 -17.27
N GLN A 16 -19.23 4.97 -17.25
CA GLN A 16 -19.95 4.28 -16.18
C GLN A 16 -19.57 2.80 -16.07
N LYS A 17 -19.46 2.08 -17.20
CA LYS A 17 -19.03 0.67 -17.20
C LYS A 17 -17.62 0.49 -16.64
N VAL A 18 -16.70 1.38 -16.99
CA VAL A 18 -15.31 1.30 -16.52
C VAL A 18 -15.21 1.67 -15.05
N ALA A 19 -15.93 2.69 -14.59
CA ALA A 19 -16.05 3.01 -13.17
C ALA A 19 -16.62 1.82 -12.37
N GLN A 20 -17.67 1.16 -12.87
CA GLN A 20 -18.24 -0.02 -12.22
C GLN A 20 -17.25 -1.20 -12.19
N SER A 21 -16.61 -1.51 -13.32
CA SER A 21 -15.61 -2.59 -13.38
C SER A 21 -14.43 -2.34 -12.46
N TYR A 22 -14.07 -1.07 -12.24
CA TYR A 22 -13.06 -0.67 -11.26
C TYR A 22 -13.52 -0.96 -9.82
N GLU A 23 -14.70 -0.51 -9.44
CA GLU A 23 -15.25 -0.76 -8.10
C GLU A 23 -15.35 -2.26 -7.83
N ASP A 24 -15.80 -3.03 -8.83
CA ASP A 24 -15.89 -4.49 -8.76
C ASP A 24 -14.51 -5.13 -8.56
N ASN A 25 -13.48 -4.66 -9.29
CA ASN A 25 -12.11 -5.15 -9.14
C ASN A 25 -11.51 -4.83 -7.77
N GLN A 26 -11.69 -3.60 -7.28
CA GLN A 26 -11.23 -3.23 -5.93
C GLN A 26 -11.91 -4.07 -4.86
N GLN A 27 -13.24 -4.23 -4.95
CA GLN A 27 -13.97 -5.09 -4.02
C GLN A 27 -13.53 -6.55 -4.13
N ALA A 28 -13.24 -7.05 -5.32
CA ALA A 28 -12.77 -8.41 -5.51
C ALA A 28 -11.40 -8.62 -4.84
N ILE A 29 -10.45 -7.69 -5.04
CA ILE A 29 -9.14 -7.72 -4.37
C ILE A 29 -9.31 -7.65 -2.85
N TYR A 30 -10.12 -6.72 -2.35
CA TYR A 30 -10.38 -6.58 -0.91
C TYR A 30 -10.95 -7.86 -0.32
N LYS A 31 -12.01 -8.42 -0.92
CA LYS A 31 -12.64 -9.67 -0.46
C LYS A 31 -11.65 -10.83 -0.48
N ALA A 32 -10.83 -10.94 -1.51
CA ALA A 32 -9.82 -11.99 -1.61
C ALA A 32 -8.73 -11.86 -0.52
N LEU A 33 -8.31 -10.64 -0.20
CA LEU A 33 -7.37 -10.39 0.90
C LEU A 33 -7.99 -10.68 2.26
N VAL A 34 -9.22 -10.23 2.51
CA VAL A 34 -9.94 -10.54 3.77
C VAL A 34 -10.11 -12.04 3.93
N GLN A 35 -10.59 -12.73 2.90
CA GLN A 35 -10.77 -14.19 2.93
C GLN A 35 -9.45 -14.92 3.23
N GLU A 36 -8.32 -14.43 2.71
CA GLU A 36 -7.02 -15.05 2.96
C GLU A 36 -6.51 -14.78 4.38
N PHE A 37 -6.72 -13.58 4.93
CA PHE A 37 -5.99 -13.11 6.11
C PHE A 37 -6.84 -12.87 7.36
N GLU A 38 -8.17 -12.84 7.30
CA GLU A 38 -9.03 -12.42 8.41
C GLU A 38 -8.74 -13.13 9.74
N GLN A 39 -8.40 -14.42 9.69
CA GLN A 39 -8.12 -15.23 10.89
C GLN A 39 -6.74 -14.95 11.51
N ASP A 40 -5.82 -14.36 10.74
CA ASP A 40 -4.44 -14.11 11.16
C ASP A 40 -4.16 -12.62 11.44
N LEU A 41 -5.04 -11.70 11.02
CA LEU A 41 -4.83 -10.25 11.13
C LEU A 41 -4.45 -9.80 12.55
N GLU A 42 -5.18 -10.27 13.56
CA GLU A 42 -4.91 -9.93 14.96
C GLU A 42 -3.52 -10.43 15.40
N LYS A 43 -3.20 -11.69 15.09
CA LYS A 43 -1.89 -12.30 15.40
C LYS A 43 -0.75 -11.59 14.69
N MET A 44 -0.97 -11.12 13.46
CA MET A 44 0.01 -10.36 12.69
C MET A 44 0.15 -8.90 13.15
N GLY A 45 -0.75 -8.43 14.02
CA GLY A 45 -0.83 -7.01 14.38
C GLY A 45 -1.19 -6.13 13.19
N ALA A 46 -2.06 -6.63 12.31
CA ALA A 46 -2.37 -6.00 11.04
C ALA A 46 -3.87 -5.77 10.82
N GLU A 47 -4.17 -4.88 9.87
CA GLU A 47 -5.53 -4.64 9.38
C GLU A 47 -5.51 -4.36 7.87
N ILE A 48 -6.68 -4.37 7.24
CA ILE A 48 -6.85 -4.06 5.83
C ILE A 48 -7.82 -2.88 5.71
N ASP A 49 -7.38 -1.79 5.11
CA ASP A 49 -8.26 -0.68 4.77
C ASP A 49 -8.98 -0.96 3.44
N PRO A 50 -10.32 -1.16 3.44
CA PRO A 50 -11.10 -1.43 2.24
C PRO A 50 -11.06 -0.28 1.22
N LYS A 51 -10.92 0.97 1.68
CA LYS A 51 -11.00 2.14 0.80
C LYS A 51 -9.74 2.32 -0.02
N THR A 52 -8.59 1.95 0.53
CA THR A 52 -7.29 2.19 -0.07
C THR A 52 -6.57 0.90 -0.48
N LEU A 53 -7.19 -0.26 -0.25
CA LEU A 53 -6.58 -1.59 -0.45
C LEU A 53 -5.20 -1.69 0.23
N THR A 54 -5.11 -1.14 1.44
CA THR A 54 -3.86 -1.05 2.18
C THR A 54 -3.83 -2.11 3.28
N PHE A 55 -2.86 -3.00 3.22
CA PHE A 55 -2.53 -3.88 4.34
C PHE A 55 -1.60 -3.12 5.29
N ILE A 56 -2.00 -2.96 6.55
CA ILE A 56 -1.33 -2.08 7.52
C ILE A 56 -0.77 -2.93 8.64
N PHE A 57 0.55 -2.97 8.79
CA PHE A 57 1.23 -3.54 9.96
C PHE A 57 1.43 -2.45 11.01
N LYS A 58 0.81 -2.64 12.17
CA LYS A 58 0.92 -1.74 13.33
C LYS A 58 2.09 -2.18 14.23
N SER A 59 2.32 -1.43 15.30
CA SER A 59 3.24 -1.79 16.39
C SER A 59 4.73 -1.75 16.00
N PRO A 60 5.31 -0.55 15.84
CA PRO A 60 6.70 -0.38 15.37
C PRO A 60 7.74 -1.11 16.22
N ASP A 61 7.47 -1.25 17.51
CA ASP A 61 8.35 -1.95 18.45
C ASP A 61 8.43 -3.45 18.16
N ILE A 62 7.51 -4.02 17.37
CA ILE A 62 7.55 -5.40 16.90
C ILE A 62 8.22 -5.47 15.52
N LEU A 63 8.14 -4.39 14.73
CA LEU A 63 8.62 -4.33 13.36
C LEU A 63 10.13 -4.12 13.25
N PHE A 64 10.66 -3.12 13.98
CA PHE A 64 12.05 -2.70 13.89
C PHE A 64 12.65 -2.41 15.25
N GLU A 65 13.99 -2.46 15.33
CA GLU A 65 14.71 -1.86 16.44
C GLU A 65 14.54 -0.32 16.44
N THR A 66 14.48 0.28 17.63
CA THR A 66 14.34 1.73 17.81
C THR A 66 15.47 2.46 17.11
N GLY A 67 15.14 3.45 16.27
CA GLY A 67 16.10 4.23 15.49
C GLY A 67 16.85 3.46 14.38
N LYS A 68 16.50 2.18 14.14
CA LYS A 68 17.16 1.33 13.14
C LYS A 68 16.19 0.81 12.09
N SER A 69 16.76 0.35 10.97
CA SER A 69 16.06 -0.27 9.85
C SER A 69 16.15 -1.80 9.83
N ASN A 70 16.85 -2.40 10.79
CA ASN A 70 16.95 -3.85 10.90
C ASN A 70 15.60 -4.44 11.31
N LEU A 71 15.11 -5.39 10.54
CA LEU A 71 13.88 -6.13 10.84
C LEU A 71 14.10 -6.96 12.10
N LYS A 72 13.16 -6.88 13.04
CA LYS A 72 13.16 -7.77 14.21
C LYS A 72 12.80 -9.21 13.78
N PRO A 73 13.28 -10.24 14.48
CA PRO A 73 12.92 -11.64 14.19
C PRO A 73 11.42 -11.90 14.18
N SER A 74 10.67 -11.26 15.08
CA SER A 74 9.20 -11.32 15.11
C SER A 74 8.57 -10.86 13.80
N TYR A 75 9.05 -9.74 13.25
CA TYR A 75 8.51 -9.22 12.00
C TYR A 75 8.97 -10.01 10.79
N GLN A 76 10.19 -10.53 10.80
CA GLN A 76 10.65 -11.49 9.79
C GLN A 76 9.74 -12.72 9.73
N GLN A 77 9.32 -13.24 10.89
CA GLN A 77 8.35 -14.34 10.95
C GLN A 77 6.98 -13.95 10.38
N THR A 78 6.46 -12.78 10.75
CA THR A 78 5.22 -12.25 10.15
C THR A 78 5.33 -12.12 8.64
N LEU A 79 6.43 -11.56 8.12
CA LEU A 79 6.66 -11.40 6.69
C LEU A 79 6.78 -12.75 5.97
N ASN A 80 7.39 -13.76 6.59
CA ASN A 80 7.53 -15.11 6.03
C ASN A 80 6.17 -15.80 5.80
N ASP A 81 5.21 -15.56 6.69
CA ASP A 81 3.84 -16.06 6.55
C ASP A 81 3.03 -15.18 5.57
N PHE A 82 3.05 -13.87 5.80
CA PHE A 82 2.26 -12.90 5.05
C PHE A 82 2.61 -12.84 3.56
N PHE A 83 3.88 -12.57 3.21
CA PHE A 83 4.19 -12.07 1.87
C PHE A 83 3.99 -13.11 0.75
N PRO A 84 4.34 -14.40 0.93
CA PRO A 84 4.03 -15.41 -0.08
C PRO A 84 2.52 -15.58 -0.34
N ARG A 85 1.71 -15.57 0.73
CA ARG A 85 0.24 -15.62 0.65
C ARG A 85 -0.32 -14.38 -0.04
N TYR A 86 0.20 -13.21 0.34
CA TYR A 86 -0.19 -11.92 -0.22
C TYR A 86 0.05 -11.91 -1.73
N MET A 87 1.26 -12.29 -2.17
CA MET A 87 1.60 -12.40 -3.58
C MET A 87 0.69 -13.38 -4.33
N LYS A 88 0.38 -14.54 -3.75
CA LYS A 88 -0.55 -15.51 -4.37
C LYS A 88 -1.94 -14.94 -4.59
N VAL A 89 -2.44 -14.10 -3.68
CA VAL A 89 -3.74 -13.41 -3.82
C VAL A 89 -3.65 -12.32 -4.89
N ILE A 90 -2.76 -11.34 -4.72
CA ILE A 90 -2.74 -10.15 -5.57
C ILE A 90 -2.30 -10.45 -7.00
N TYR A 91 -1.48 -11.48 -7.22
CA TYR A 91 -0.99 -11.82 -8.56
C TYR A 91 -2.11 -12.29 -9.50
N LYS A 92 -3.24 -12.77 -8.97
CA LYS A 92 -4.44 -13.07 -9.75
C LYS A 92 -5.05 -11.82 -10.39
N TYR A 93 -4.79 -10.65 -9.80
CA TYR A 93 -5.30 -9.34 -10.22
C TYR A 93 -4.21 -8.45 -10.83
N LYS A 94 -3.04 -9.01 -11.17
CA LYS A 94 -1.88 -8.24 -11.67
C LYS A 94 -2.16 -7.34 -12.87
N GLY A 95 -3.15 -7.67 -13.70
CA GLY A 95 -3.55 -6.84 -14.84
C GLY A 95 -4.34 -5.58 -14.47
N SER A 96 -4.87 -5.52 -13.26
CA SER A 96 -5.61 -4.37 -12.71
C SER A 96 -4.78 -3.58 -11.69
N ILE A 97 -3.57 -4.05 -11.37
CA ILE A 97 -2.66 -3.43 -10.41
C ILE A 97 -1.58 -2.69 -11.18
N GLN A 98 -1.48 -1.40 -10.94
CA GLN A 98 -0.41 -0.55 -11.48
C GLN A 98 0.86 -0.65 -10.63
N GLU A 99 0.70 -0.61 -9.30
CA GLU A 99 1.82 -0.58 -8.37
C GLU A 99 1.38 -1.11 -7.00
N ILE A 100 2.31 -1.70 -6.29
CA ILE A 100 2.23 -1.98 -4.86
C ILE A 100 3.26 -1.09 -4.17
N ARG A 101 2.85 -0.28 -3.19
CA ARG A 101 3.78 0.52 -2.39
C ARG A 101 3.98 -0.07 -1.02
N ILE A 102 5.22 -0.39 -0.69
CA ILE A 102 5.67 -0.59 0.68
C ILE A 102 5.95 0.80 1.25
N GLU A 103 5.10 1.28 2.15
CA GLU A 103 5.26 2.62 2.71
C GLU A 103 5.66 2.56 4.18
N GLY A 104 6.65 3.37 4.54
CA GLY A 104 7.17 3.50 5.90
C GLY A 104 6.71 4.82 6.48
N HIS A 105 6.11 4.76 7.66
CA HIS A 105 5.59 5.93 8.36
C HIS A 105 6.20 6.03 9.76
N THR A 106 6.43 7.25 10.22
CA THR A 106 6.94 7.54 11.56
C THR A 106 5.97 8.43 12.33
N SER A 107 6.19 8.55 13.65
CA SER A 107 5.66 9.67 14.41
C SER A 107 6.40 10.97 14.05
N SER A 108 5.85 12.10 14.47
CA SER A 108 6.50 13.42 14.32
C SER A 108 7.80 13.55 15.12
N GLU A 109 7.88 12.88 16.28
CA GLU A 109 9.03 12.92 17.18
C GLU A 109 10.23 12.14 16.64
N TRP A 110 11.45 12.64 16.93
CA TRP A 110 12.71 11.93 16.74
C TRP A 110 13.44 11.69 18.06
N ALA A 111 13.84 12.76 18.75
CA ALA A 111 14.45 12.75 20.07
C ALA A 111 14.16 14.06 20.81
N GLN A 112 14.30 14.04 22.14
CA GLN A 112 14.08 15.23 22.96
C GLN A 112 15.03 16.37 22.57
N GLY A 113 14.47 17.56 22.36
CA GLY A 113 15.24 18.78 22.04
C GLY A 113 15.62 18.94 20.57
N ILE A 114 15.19 18.03 19.69
CA ILE A 114 15.37 18.16 18.25
C ILE A 114 14.21 18.96 17.65
N ASP A 115 14.53 19.90 16.76
CA ASP A 115 13.53 20.72 16.08
C ASP A 115 12.74 19.89 15.04
N GLU A 116 11.56 20.37 14.69
CA GLU A 116 10.62 19.64 13.83
C GLU A 116 11.17 19.36 12.42
N ASN A 117 11.97 20.26 11.85
CA ASN A 117 12.51 20.07 10.50
C ASN A 117 13.59 18.98 10.51
N THR A 118 14.50 19.03 11.47
CA THR A 118 15.51 17.98 11.65
C THR A 118 14.85 16.63 11.93
N ALA A 119 13.84 16.60 12.81
CA ALA A 119 13.08 15.40 13.12
C ALA A 119 12.40 14.83 11.85
N TYR A 120 11.81 15.68 11.02
CA TYR A 120 11.18 15.26 9.76
C TYR A 120 12.16 14.60 8.80
N PHE A 121 13.36 15.16 8.60
CA PHE A 121 14.34 14.59 7.67
C PHE A 121 15.00 13.30 8.19
N GLU A 122 15.27 13.20 9.50
CA GLU A 122 15.76 11.94 10.08
C GLU A 122 14.70 10.83 10.00
N ASN A 123 13.45 11.17 10.27
CA ASN A 123 12.33 10.25 10.10
C ASN A 123 12.10 9.86 8.62
N MET A 124 12.36 10.78 7.68
CA MET A 124 12.32 10.49 6.25
C MET A 124 13.38 9.45 5.88
N ARG A 125 14.63 9.67 6.30
CA ARG A 125 15.72 8.72 6.09
C ARG A 125 15.39 7.36 6.71
N LEU A 126 14.95 7.33 7.97
CA LEU A 126 14.64 6.10 8.69
C LEU A 126 13.48 5.32 8.04
N SER A 127 12.40 6.00 7.66
CA SER A 127 11.27 5.34 7.00
C SER A 127 11.63 4.78 5.62
N GLN A 128 12.46 5.48 4.85
CA GLN A 128 12.97 4.99 3.58
C GLN A 128 13.88 3.75 3.75
N ASP A 129 14.80 3.79 4.72
CA ASP A 129 15.68 2.65 5.01
C ASP A 129 14.89 1.42 5.46
N ARG A 130 13.84 1.61 6.27
CA ARG A 130 12.95 0.53 6.73
C ARG A 130 12.19 -0.13 5.58
N THR A 131 11.61 0.66 4.67
CA THR A 131 10.90 0.08 3.51
C THR A 131 11.84 -0.63 2.56
N ARG A 132 13.06 -0.11 2.34
CA ARG A 132 14.11 -0.81 1.59
C ARG A 132 14.49 -2.14 2.23
N ALA A 133 14.63 -2.19 3.55
CA ALA A 133 14.91 -3.43 4.27
C ALA A 133 13.78 -4.46 4.14
N VAL A 134 12.52 -4.03 4.24
CA VAL A 134 11.34 -4.89 4.01
C VAL A 134 11.35 -5.43 2.58
N LEU A 135 11.50 -4.57 1.57
CA LEU A 135 11.56 -4.95 0.16
C LEU A 135 12.65 -6.00 -0.09
N GLN A 136 13.86 -5.74 0.41
CA GLN A 136 14.99 -6.64 0.25
C GLN A 136 14.69 -8.01 0.89
N TYR A 137 14.14 -8.02 2.10
CA TYR A 137 13.82 -9.25 2.81
C TYR A 137 12.78 -10.09 2.05
N VAL A 138 11.66 -9.48 1.64
CA VAL A 138 10.58 -10.19 0.95
C VAL A 138 10.96 -10.65 -0.46
N TYR A 139 11.81 -9.88 -1.17
CA TYR A 139 12.27 -10.21 -2.53
C TYR A 139 13.10 -11.50 -2.58
N TYR A 140 13.90 -11.76 -1.54
CA TYR A 140 14.79 -12.92 -1.46
C TYR A 140 14.15 -14.18 -0.87
N MET A 141 12.87 -14.13 -0.45
CA MET A 141 12.16 -15.31 0.04
C MET A 141 12.02 -16.39 -1.05
N GLN A 142 12.27 -17.64 -0.68
CA GLN A 142 12.20 -18.78 -1.62
C GLN A 142 10.80 -18.92 -2.25
N GLY A 143 9.73 -18.74 -1.47
CA GLY A 143 8.34 -18.83 -1.94
C GLY A 143 7.92 -17.73 -2.94
N VAL A 144 8.78 -16.74 -3.18
CA VAL A 144 8.49 -15.54 -3.97
C VAL A 144 9.21 -15.54 -5.32
N ASN A 145 10.11 -16.50 -5.56
CA ASN A 145 10.98 -16.56 -6.74
C ASN A 145 10.24 -16.34 -8.08
N GLN A 146 9.08 -16.97 -8.24
CA GLN A 146 8.25 -16.88 -9.45
C GLN A 146 7.69 -15.48 -9.72
N TYR A 147 7.55 -14.64 -8.69
CA TYR A 147 6.98 -13.30 -8.80
C TYR A 147 8.04 -12.20 -9.00
N ARG A 148 9.33 -12.54 -8.94
CA ARG A 148 10.43 -11.55 -8.95
C ARG A 148 10.43 -10.57 -10.14
N PRO A 149 10.15 -10.99 -11.39
CA PRO A 149 10.05 -10.03 -12.49
C PRO A 149 8.95 -9.00 -12.25
N TRP A 150 7.77 -9.47 -11.87
CA TRP A 150 6.62 -8.60 -11.59
C TRP A 150 6.89 -7.68 -10.39
N ILE A 151 7.53 -8.18 -9.34
CA ILE A 151 7.94 -7.38 -8.18
C ILE A 151 8.89 -6.25 -8.59
N LYS A 152 9.88 -6.51 -9.46
CA LYS A 152 10.81 -5.47 -9.92
C LYS A 152 10.12 -4.35 -10.69
N GLU A 153 9.07 -4.69 -11.43
CA GLU A 153 8.32 -3.74 -12.25
C GLU A 153 7.26 -2.99 -11.45
N ASN A 154 6.65 -3.62 -10.44
CA ASN A 154 5.40 -3.13 -9.83
C ASN A 154 5.49 -2.89 -8.33
N LEU A 155 6.59 -3.20 -7.64
CA LEU A 155 6.73 -2.99 -6.20
C LEU A 155 7.71 -1.84 -5.92
N ALA A 156 7.23 -0.81 -5.22
CA ALA A 156 8.03 0.33 -4.80
C ALA A 156 8.19 0.40 -3.27
N ALA A 157 9.33 0.91 -2.80
CA ALA A 157 9.60 1.15 -1.38
C ALA A 157 9.71 2.66 -1.11
N VAL A 158 8.83 3.21 -0.28
CA VAL A 158 8.66 4.66 -0.10
C VAL A 158 8.67 5.04 1.38
N GLY A 159 9.64 5.85 1.79
CA GLY A 159 9.61 6.52 3.09
C GLY A 159 8.69 7.75 3.05
N LEU A 160 7.84 7.91 4.05
CA LEU A 160 6.90 9.04 4.14
C LEU A 160 7.11 9.89 5.39
N SER A 161 8.08 9.57 6.25
CA SER A 161 8.32 10.28 7.51
C SER A 161 7.02 10.44 8.32
N SER A 162 6.83 11.60 8.95
CA SER A 162 5.63 12.04 9.65
C SER A 162 4.65 12.82 8.76
N SER A 163 4.77 12.74 7.42
CA SER A 163 3.86 13.47 6.52
C SER A 163 2.41 12.95 6.55
N LYS A 164 2.21 11.74 7.07
CA LYS A 164 0.92 11.04 7.16
C LYS A 164 0.64 10.57 8.59
N ILE A 165 0.83 11.46 9.57
CA ILE A 165 0.44 11.22 10.96
C ILE A 165 -1.03 10.84 11.06
N ILE A 166 -1.32 9.93 11.98
CA ILE A 166 -2.68 9.55 12.37
C ILE A 166 -3.03 10.34 13.62
N LYS A 167 -4.22 10.94 13.62
CA LYS A 167 -4.73 11.73 14.73
C LYS A 167 -5.86 11.00 15.45
N ASP A 168 -5.94 11.19 16.76
CA ASP A 168 -7.04 10.72 17.59
C ASP A 168 -8.29 11.61 17.45
N GLN A 169 -9.34 11.28 18.21
CA GLN A 169 -10.60 12.02 18.23
C GLN A 169 -10.46 13.45 18.76
N GLN A 170 -9.38 13.74 19.49
CA GLN A 170 -9.04 15.06 20.03
C GLN A 170 -8.11 15.84 19.08
N ASN A 171 -7.91 15.37 17.84
CA ASN A 171 -7.05 15.97 16.83
C ASN A 171 -5.56 16.04 17.25
N LYS A 172 -5.14 15.20 18.20
CA LYS A 172 -3.74 15.02 18.61
C LYS A 172 -3.14 13.81 17.90
N GLU A 173 -1.83 13.82 17.69
CA GLU A 173 -1.15 12.69 17.06
C GLU A 173 -1.26 11.42 17.92
N ASN A 174 -1.74 10.34 17.31
CA ASN A 174 -1.55 9.00 17.82
C ASN A 174 -0.20 8.46 17.29
N ARG A 175 0.84 8.57 18.11
CA ARG A 175 2.22 8.22 17.72
C ARG A 175 2.35 6.75 17.34
N ASP A 176 1.68 5.87 18.06
CA ASP A 176 1.80 4.42 17.85
C ASP A 176 1.13 3.97 16.56
N GLN A 177 -0.01 4.57 16.20
CA GLN A 177 -0.62 4.32 14.89
C GLN A 177 0.12 5.03 13.75
N SER A 178 0.74 6.18 14.02
CA SER A 178 1.53 6.90 13.01
C SER A 178 2.76 6.10 12.58
N LYS A 179 3.40 5.38 13.51
CA LYS A 179 4.50 4.46 13.22
C LYS A 179 3.98 3.13 12.67
N ARG A 180 4.05 2.94 11.35
CA ARG A 180 3.53 1.73 10.67
C ARG A 180 4.27 1.43 9.38
N VAL A 181 4.15 0.19 8.92
CA VAL A 181 4.51 -0.20 7.55
C VAL A 181 3.26 -0.65 6.83
N THR A 182 3.07 -0.19 5.59
CA THR A 182 1.91 -0.54 4.79
C THR A 182 2.29 -1.17 3.47
N PHE A 183 1.43 -2.02 2.95
CA PHE A 183 1.45 -2.52 1.58
C PHE A 183 0.18 -2.02 0.89
N ARG A 184 0.30 -0.93 0.14
CA ARG A 184 -0.82 -0.26 -0.53
C ARG A 184 -0.92 -0.70 -1.98
N ILE A 185 -2.09 -1.16 -2.40
CA ILE A 185 -2.37 -1.51 -3.80
C ILE A 185 -2.86 -0.28 -4.54
N ILE A 186 -2.17 0.07 -5.62
CA ILE A 186 -2.57 1.11 -6.57
C ILE A 186 -3.05 0.40 -7.83
N THR A 187 -4.33 0.59 -8.15
CA THR A 187 -4.96 0.03 -9.34
C THR A 187 -4.79 0.96 -10.53
N ASN A 188 -4.75 0.42 -11.74
CA ASN A 188 -4.60 1.18 -12.98
C ASN A 188 -5.90 1.88 -13.46
N ALA A 189 -6.82 2.18 -12.54
CA ALA A 189 -8.14 2.72 -12.85
C ALA A 189 -8.07 4.08 -13.57
N ASP A 190 -7.24 4.98 -13.07
CA ASP A 190 -7.05 6.31 -13.65
C ASP A 190 -6.48 6.21 -15.08
N GLU A 191 -5.52 5.32 -15.31
CA GLU A 191 -4.95 5.07 -16.64
C GLU A 191 -5.99 4.50 -17.62
N GLN A 192 -6.89 3.61 -17.15
CA GLN A 192 -7.98 3.08 -17.98
C GLN A 192 -8.99 4.18 -18.34
N LEU A 193 -9.31 5.07 -17.40
CA LEU A 193 -10.19 6.22 -17.66
C LEU A 193 -9.55 7.21 -18.64
N GLU A 194 -8.25 7.48 -18.51
CA GLU A 194 -7.52 8.34 -19.44
C GLU A 194 -7.46 7.77 -20.85
N LYS A 195 -7.25 6.45 -21.01
CA LYS A 195 -7.26 5.79 -22.33
C LYS A 195 -8.60 5.98 -23.05
N LEU A 196 -9.70 5.80 -22.33
CA LEU A 196 -11.04 6.04 -22.88
C LEU A 196 -11.22 7.50 -23.30
N ALA A 197 -10.82 8.45 -22.47
CA ALA A 197 -10.90 9.87 -22.82
C ALA A 197 -10.02 10.22 -24.06
N GLY A 198 -8.86 9.59 -24.18
CA GLY A 198 -7.93 9.79 -25.28
C GLY A 198 -8.38 9.19 -26.62
N GLU A 199 -9.05 8.05 -26.61
CA GLU A 199 -9.56 7.38 -27.82
C GLU A 199 -10.63 8.20 -28.56
N TYR A 200 -11.42 9.00 -27.85
CA TYR A 200 -12.47 9.85 -28.42
C TYR A 200 -12.05 11.29 -28.70
N SER A 201 -10.81 11.67 -28.36
CA SER A 201 -10.25 13.01 -28.62
C SER A 201 -9.54 13.11 -29.98
N ARG A 202 -9.60 12.05 -30.81
CA ARG A 202 -9.06 11.98 -32.18
C ARG A 202 -10.18 11.86 -33.20
#